data_AF-A0A063YTY0-F1
#
_entry.id   AF-A0A063YTY0-F1
#
_cell.length_a   1.000
_cell.length_b   1.000
_cell.length_c   1.000
_cell.angle_alpha   90.00
_cell.angle_beta   90.00
_cell.angle_gamma   90.00
#
_symmetry.space_group_name_H-M   'P 1'
#
loop_
_entity.id
_entity.type
_entity.pdbx_description
1 polymer ?
#
loop_
_entity_poly.entity_id
_entity_poly.type
_entity_poly.pdbx_seq_one_letter_code
_entity_poly.pdbx_strand_id
1 'polypeptide(L)'
;MVVPLIKSYMESLEEYQLHPSQPVFLNKNGKKLNPRGLHKIFKEILQKAGLPPQRFSLHHLRHTFATLLIQENKENVDLRTVQELLAVMKV
;
A
#
# COMPACT_ATOMS: atom_id res chain seq x y z
N MET A 1 -7.09 -6.31 8.98
CA MET A 1 -6.30 -6.65 7.78
C MET A 1 -4.84 -6.41 8.10
N VAL A 2 -4.01 -7.45 8.00
CA VAL A 2 -2.57 -7.39 8.22
C VAL A 2 -1.94 -7.60 6.85
N VAL A 3 -1.33 -6.57 6.28
CA VAL A 3 -0.49 -6.71 5.08
C VAL A 3 0.94 -6.80 5.60
N PRO A 4 1.68 -7.89 5.35
CA PRO A 4 3.06 -7.95 5.76
C PRO A 4 3.82 -6.84 5.04
N LEU A 5 4.49 -6.02 5.83
CA LEU A 5 5.36 -4.99 5.32
C LEU A 5 6.62 -5.67 4.78
N ILE A 6 7.08 -5.21 3.61
CA ILE A 6 8.34 -5.66 3.05
C ILE A 6 9.43 -5.36 4.09
N LYS A 7 10.33 -6.32 4.36
CA LYS A 7 11.35 -6.21 5.42
C LYS A 7 12.16 -4.91 5.33
N SER A 8 12.57 -4.53 4.10
CA SER A 8 13.29 -3.28 3.84
C SER A 8 12.51 -2.03 4.27
N TYR A 9 11.18 -2.06 4.18
CA TYR A 9 10.34 -0.97 4.65
C TYR A 9 10.22 -0.97 6.18
N MET A 10 10.16 -2.14 6.82
CA MET A 10 10.16 -2.22 8.29
C MET A 10 11.45 -1.63 8.88
N GLU A 11 12.60 -1.93 8.29
CA GLU A 11 13.89 -1.38 8.70
C GLU A 11 13.92 0.15 8.55
N SER A 12 13.29 0.71 7.53
CA SER A 12 13.20 2.17 7.38
C SER A 12 12.18 2.83 8.33
N LEU A 13 11.30 2.06 8.98
CA LEU A 13 10.31 2.62 9.90
C LEU A 13 10.88 2.95 11.27
N GLU A 14 11.97 2.30 11.70
CA GLU A 14 12.58 2.55 13.01
C GLU A 14 13.01 4.03 13.18
N GLU A 15 13.37 4.70 12.08
CA GLU A 15 13.70 6.13 12.06
C GLU A 15 12.47 7.02 12.34
N TYR A 16 11.25 6.55 12.04
CA TYR A 16 10.01 7.34 12.09
C TYR A 16 8.98 6.84 13.13
N GLN A 17 9.13 5.63 13.65
CA GLN A 17 8.28 5.04 14.68
C GLN A 17 9.08 4.75 15.95
N LEU A 18 8.97 5.65 16.92
CA LEU A 18 9.53 5.47 18.26
C LEU A 18 8.75 4.41 19.07
N HIS A 19 7.49 4.16 18.72
CA HIS A 19 6.67 3.12 19.33
C HIS A 19 5.87 2.30 18.29
N PRO A 20 5.72 0.98 18.48
CA PRO A 20 4.94 0.10 17.58
C PRO A 20 3.47 0.52 17.39
N SER A 21 2.91 1.26 18.35
CA SER A 21 1.53 1.76 18.32
C SER A 21 1.37 3.08 17.55
N GLN A 22 2.46 3.71 17.10
CA GLN A 22 2.38 4.94 16.34
C GLN A 22 1.85 4.70 14.93
N PRO A 23 1.07 5.63 14.36
CA PRO A 23 0.65 5.52 12.98
C PRO A 23 1.86 5.54 12.03
N VAL A 24 1.90 4.58 11.10
CA VAL A 24 2.95 4.51 10.05
C VAL A 24 2.91 5.74 9.14
N PHE A 25 1.70 6.21 8.80
CA PHE A 25 1.51 7.37 7.94
C PHE A 25 1.10 8.58 8.79
N LEU A 26 1.98 9.58 8.83
CA LEU A 26 1.76 10.85 9.50
C LEU A 26 1.48 11.97 8.48
N ASN A 27 0.73 12.97 8.91
CA ASN A 27 0.58 14.22 8.18
C ASN A 27 1.69 15.21 8.58
N LYS A 28 1.73 16.36 7.90
CA LYS A 28 2.72 17.42 8.16
C LYS A 28 2.75 17.97 9.60
N ASN A 29 1.73 17.70 10.41
CA ASN A 29 1.63 18.11 11.80
C ASN A 29 1.98 16.95 12.77
N GLY A 30 2.55 15.85 12.28
CA GLY A 30 2.90 14.67 13.08
C GLY A 30 1.72 13.85 13.58
N LYS A 31 0.50 14.10 13.07
CA LYS A 31 -0.71 13.35 13.43
C LYS A 31 -1.00 12.27 12.39
N LYS A 32 -1.80 11.25 12.76
CA LYS A 32 -2.27 10.22 11.82
C LYS A 32 -2.79 10.83 10.52
N LEU A 33 -2.28 10.37 9.39
CA LEU A 33 -2.76 10.76 8.07
C LEU A 33 -4.19 10.25 7.87
N ASN A 34 -5.07 11.14 7.41
CA ASN A 34 -6.44 10.74 7.08
C ASN A 34 -6.51 10.09 5.69
N PRO A 35 -7.45 9.18 5.43
CA PRO A 35 -7.59 8.53 4.12
C PRO A 35 -7.77 9.54 2.97
N ARG A 36 -8.56 10.59 3.17
CA ARG A 36 -8.78 11.64 2.16
C ARG A 36 -7.48 12.34 1.75
N GLY A 37 -6.60 12.61 2.70
CA GLY A 37 -5.28 13.20 2.46
C GLY A 37 -4.37 12.26 1.68
N LEU A 38 -4.39 10.97 2.01
CA LEU A 38 -3.66 9.97 1.24
C LEU A 38 -4.16 9.90 -0.22
N HIS A 39 -5.47 9.94 -0.45
CA HIS A 39 -6.04 10.02 -1.80
C HIS A 39 -5.63 11.28 -2.56
N LYS A 40 -5.52 12.42 -1.86
CA LYS A 40 -5.03 13.67 -2.47
C LYS A 40 -3.58 13.55 -2.90
N ILE A 41 -2.70 13.09 -2.01
CA ILE A 41 -1.28 12.84 -2.29
C ILE A 41 -1.14 11.90 -3.50
N PHE A 42 -1.91 10.82 -3.52
CA PHE A 42 -1.89 9.88 -4.64
C PHE A 42 -2.27 10.52 -5.98
N LYS A 43 -3.32 11.37 -6.01
CA LYS A 43 -3.70 12.10 -7.22
C LYS A 43 -2.60 13.07 -7.69
N GLU A 44 -1.92 13.75 -6.77
CA GLU A 44 -0.80 14.62 -7.10
C GLU A 44 0.37 13.82 -7.71
N ILE A 45 0.66 12.63 -7.18
CA ILE A 45 1.68 11.72 -7.75
C ILE A 45 1.30 11.28 -9.16
N LEU A 46 0.04 10.90 -9.39
CA LEU A 46 -0.44 10.53 -10.73
C LEU A 46 -0.24 11.66 -11.74
N GLN A 47 -0.59 12.90 -11.36
CA GLN A 47 -0.37 14.06 -12.22
C GLN A 47 1.10 14.26 -12.56
N LYS A 48 1.98 14.17 -11.56
CA LYS A 48 3.44 14.29 -11.76
C LYS A 48 4.01 13.18 -12.66
N ALA A 49 3.41 11.99 -12.60
CA ALA A 49 3.76 10.86 -13.46
C ALA A 49 3.12 10.92 -14.86
N GLY A 50 2.33 11.96 -15.17
CA GLY A 50 1.63 12.08 -16.46
C GLY A 50 0.43 11.13 -16.61
N LEU A 51 -0.08 10.59 -15.51
CA LEU A 51 -1.19 9.63 -15.49
C LEU A 51 -2.54 10.32 -15.18
N PRO A 52 -3.64 9.92 -15.84
CA PRO A 52 -4.97 10.51 -15.62
C PRO A 52 -5.50 10.23 -14.20
N PRO A 53 -5.63 11.24 -13.32
CA PRO A 53 -5.96 11.03 -11.90
C PRO A 53 -7.40 10.58 -11.64
N GLN A 54 -8.30 10.74 -12.62
CA GLN A 54 -9.68 10.29 -12.53
C GLN A 54 -9.81 8.79 -12.80
N ARG A 55 -8.82 8.18 -13.48
CA ARG A 55 -8.84 6.78 -13.88
C ARG A 55 -8.30 5.85 -12.79
N PHE A 56 -7.39 6.33 -11.96
CA PHE A 56 -6.69 5.51 -10.97
C PHE A 56 -7.02 5.89 -9.54
N SER A 57 -6.86 4.90 -8.66
CA SER A 57 -7.13 5.02 -7.23
C SER A 57 -6.14 4.12 -6.46
N LEU A 58 -6.07 4.30 -5.15
CA LEU A 58 -5.23 3.47 -4.29
C LEU A 58 -5.60 1.98 -4.34
N HIS A 59 -6.86 1.61 -4.63
CA HIS A 59 -7.24 0.21 -4.77
C HIS A 59 -6.61 -0.43 -6.02
N HIS A 60 -6.34 0.34 -7.08
CA HIS A 60 -5.66 -0.18 -8.27
C HIS A 60 -4.24 -0.60 -7.95
N LEU A 61 -3.50 0.15 -7.11
CA LEU A 61 -2.16 -0.27 -6.67
C LEU A 61 -2.19 -1.64 -5.99
N ARG A 62 -3.23 -1.89 -5.19
CA ARG A 62 -3.44 -3.16 -4.52
C ARG A 62 -3.69 -4.30 -5.50
N HIS A 63 -4.51 -4.07 -6.53
CA HIS A 63 -4.74 -5.05 -7.59
C HIS A 63 -3.46 -5.29 -8.40
N THR A 64 -2.72 -4.25 -8.75
CA THR A 64 -1.44 -4.38 -9.44
C THR A 64 -0.45 -5.20 -8.62
N PHE A 65 -0.33 -4.92 -7.32
CA PHE A 65 0.53 -5.70 -6.42
C PHE A 65 0.13 -7.18 -6.39
N ALA A 66 -1.17 -7.47 -6.29
CA ALA A 66 -1.70 -8.84 -6.35
C ALA A 66 -1.31 -9.56 -7.65
N THR A 67 -1.54 -8.92 -8.79
CA THR A 67 -1.23 -9.48 -10.11
C THR A 67 0.27 -9.70 -10.27
N LEU A 68 1.10 -8.74 -9.86
CA LEU A 68 2.56 -8.87 -9.94
C LEU A 68 3.07 -10.02 -9.07
N LEU A 69 2.56 -10.17 -7.84
CA LEU A 69 2.92 -11.31 -6.99
C LEU A 69 2.59 -12.66 -7.63
N ILE A 70 1.42 -12.79 -8.26
CA ILE A 70 1.03 -14.02 -8.97
C ILE A 70 1.93 -14.25 -10.19
N GLN A 71 2.26 -13.19 -10.93
CA GLN A 71 3.06 -13.28 -12.16
C GLN A 71 4.54 -13.61 -11.90
N GLU A 72 5.14 -13.14 -10.81
CA GLU A 72 6.53 -13.43 -10.47
C GLU A 72 6.71 -14.84 -9.88
N ASN A 73 5.70 -15.40 -9.22
CA ASN A 73 5.77 -16.70 -8.56
C ASN A 73 5.19 -17.86 -9.38
N LYS A 74 5.36 -17.81 -10.71
CA LYS A 74 4.75 -18.70 -11.72
C LYS A 74 4.83 -20.22 -11.48
N GLU A 75 5.71 -20.70 -10.61
CA GLU A 75 5.86 -22.14 -10.35
C GLU A 75 5.24 -22.61 -9.01
N ASN A 76 5.07 -21.78 -7.97
CA ASN A 76 4.73 -22.28 -6.62
C ASN A 76 4.06 -21.24 -5.67
N VAL A 77 3.18 -20.37 -6.15
CA VAL A 77 2.35 -19.56 -5.24
C VAL A 77 0.97 -20.16 -5.07
N ASP A 78 0.68 -20.60 -3.84
CA ASP A 78 -0.67 -20.96 -3.41
C ASP A 78 -1.54 -19.70 -3.45
N LEU A 79 -2.60 -19.74 -4.26
CA LEU A 79 -3.58 -18.67 -4.39
C LEU A 79 -4.20 -18.29 -3.04
N ARG A 80 -4.23 -19.22 -2.06
CA ARG A 80 -4.65 -18.94 -0.69
C ARG A 80 -3.70 -17.99 0.03
N THR A 81 -2.38 -18.16 -0.12
CA THR A 81 -1.38 -17.25 0.45
C THR A 81 -1.52 -15.83 -0.10
N VAL A 82 -1.71 -15.70 -1.42
CA VAL A 82 -1.96 -14.38 -2.04
C VAL A 82 -3.29 -13.78 -1.57
N GLN A 83 -4.34 -14.59 -1.44
CA GLN A 83 -5.63 -14.14 -0.89
C GLN A 83 -5.54 -13.71 0.58
N GLU A 84 -4.75 -14.39 1.41
CA GLU A 84 -4.51 -14.04 2.82
C GLU A 84 -3.70 -12.72 2.94
N LEU A 85 -2.67 -12.55 2.11
CA LEU A 85 -1.91 -11.30 1.99
C LEU A 85 -2.80 -10.12 1.53
N LEU A 86 -3.85 -10.42 0.78
CA LEU A 86 -4.71 -9.43 0.14
C LEU A 86 -6.11 -9.31 0.73
N ALA A 87 -6.46 -9.97 1.83
CA ALA A 87 -7.83 -10.30 2.30
C ALA A 87 -8.96 -9.20 2.37
N VAL A 88 -9.22 -8.46 1.30
CA VAL A 88 -10.45 -7.71 0.95
C VAL A 88 -10.41 -7.47 -0.58
N MET A 89 -10.65 -8.50 -1.40
CA MET A 89 -11.38 -8.28 -2.65
C MET A 89 -12.84 -8.59 -2.35
N LYS A 90 -13.53 -7.64 -1.71
CA LYS A 90 -15.00 -7.67 -1.74
C LYS A 90 -15.42 -7.03 -3.05
N VAL A 91 -16.02 -7.89 -3.89
CA VAL A 91 -16.88 -7.58 -5.02
C VAL A 91 -17.90 -6.52 -4.63
#